data_AF-A0A7X7VNK6-F1
#
_entry.id   AF-A0A7X7VNK6-F1
#
_cell.length_a   1.000
_cell.length_b   1.000
_cell.length_c   1.000
_cell.angle_alpha   90.00
_cell.angle_beta   90.00
_cell.angle_gamma   90.00
#
_symmetry.space_group_name_H-M   'P 1'
#
loop_
_entity.id
_entity.type
_entity.pdbx_description
1 polymer ?
#
loop_
_entity_poly.entity_id
_entity_poly.type
_entity_poly.pdbx_seq_one_letter_code
_entity_poly.pdbx_strand_id
1 'polypeptide(L)'
;MFNTEQRRKAIETFIRFGHSYADTIRELGYPSRQTLRMWWDEYVATGDIPISKHESNPRFTDEQKRTAVDHYLEHGRSLARTMRALGYPKSREYLCRWIDELAPGRRKYRGPNSRKSSPAPETKAHIVAELESRGCTAAEVARRYGCSRVSPYHWRRDIIESHNGDADNRGRSVNEEYDKLPTDVGKLQEMEENLRVRVRELQLECDVLEGTRAILKKDPGADPNRLSNREKAGLVTLLRAKWKLKDLLTYMRMAKSSYEYAMSASRQDKDEETRTVHRAVVASFRRSGFTYGYRRVLKDVNSDEKIKIGEWTVRRVMRSEGLLARNPRKKRRYSSYVGEISEAPANTCRRNDGTHDFSADAPNKLWVTDVTEFAIPAGKVYLSPIIDCFDGMPISWSTSTSPDAKMANSSLEGACSRLGRDEHPRVHSDRGGHYRWPGWISICEKHGLVRSMSRKGCSPDNSRAEGFFGRLKVEFFYGCDWQGVTLEEFAGMLDTYLRWYRDLRMKSDLGYMSPMQYRRKLGLAA
;
A
#
# COMPACT_ATOMS: atom_id res chain seq x y z
N MET A 1 11.64 -24.65 -14.90
CA MET A 1 12.75 -25.39 -14.25
C MET A 1 13.99 -25.19 -15.10
N PHE A 2 15.13 -24.85 -14.50
CA PHE A 2 16.40 -24.66 -15.23
C PHE A 2 17.09 -26.01 -15.45
N ASN A 3 17.54 -26.27 -16.68
CA ASN A 3 18.23 -27.51 -17.04
C ASN A 3 19.68 -27.53 -16.52
N THR A 4 20.33 -28.70 -16.55
CA THR A 4 21.68 -28.90 -15.99
C THR A 4 22.74 -28.01 -16.64
N GLU A 5 22.58 -27.72 -17.93
CA GLU A 5 23.51 -26.89 -18.71
C GLU A 5 23.41 -25.40 -18.34
N GLN A 6 22.20 -24.90 -18.12
CA GLN A 6 21.94 -23.55 -17.59
C GLN A 6 22.52 -23.35 -16.19
N ARG A 7 22.48 -24.40 -15.35
CA ARG A 7 23.08 -24.36 -13.99
C ARG A 7 24.59 -24.34 -14.05
N ARG A 8 25.19 -25.19 -14.89
CA ARG A 8 26.64 -25.20 -15.15
C ARG A 8 27.12 -23.81 -15.57
N LYS A 9 26.47 -23.25 -16.59
CA LYS A 9 26.78 -21.92 -17.12
C LYS A 9 26.64 -20.83 -16.06
N ALA A 10 25.64 -20.92 -15.19
CA ALA A 10 25.44 -19.98 -14.09
C ALA A 10 26.57 -20.06 -13.03
N ILE A 11 27.00 -21.26 -12.66
CA ILE A 11 28.10 -21.46 -11.70
C ILE A 11 29.45 -21.02 -12.30
N GLU A 12 29.75 -21.39 -13.55
CA GLU A 12 30.98 -20.98 -14.24
C GLU A 12 31.05 -19.45 -14.39
N THR A 13 29.94 -18.82 -14.76
CA THR A 13 29.86 -17.36 -14.87
C THR A 13 29.97 -16.69 -13.50
N PHE A 14 29.50 -17.34 -12.43
CA PHE A 14 29.67 -16.87 -11.05
C PHE A 14 31.13 -16.92 -10.59
N ILE A 15 31.85 -17.99 -10.91
CA ILE A 15 33.30 -18.10 -10.65
C ILE A 15 34.05 -17.03 -11.46
N ARG A 16 33.72 -16.89 -12.75
CA ARG A 16 34.34 -15.91 -13.66
C ARG A 16 34.23 -14.47 -13.15
N PHE A 17 33.11 -14.12 -12.52
CA PHE A 17 32.89 -12.79 -11.94
C PHE A 17 33.31 -12.69 -10.46
N GLY A 18 34.20 -13.58 -9.98
CA GLY A 18 34.74 -13.50 -8.63
C GLY A 18 33.67 -13.66 -7.55
N HIS A 19 32.64 -14.48 -7.79
CA HIS A 19 31.50 -14.72 -6.89
C HIS A 19 30.56 -13.50 -6.74
N SER A 20 30.52 -12.61 -7.73
CA SER A 20 29.55 -11.51 -7.78
C SER A 20 28.17 -11.98 -8.27
N TYR A 21 27.22 -12.12 -7.33
CA TYR A 21 25.85 -12.50 -7.67
C TYR A 21 25.16 -11.50 -8.60
N ALA A 22 25.47 -10.20 -8.45
CA ALA A 22 24.82 -9.16 -9.23
C ALA A 22 25.23 -9.22 -10.71
N ASP A 23 26.51 -9.50 -10.97
CA ASP A 23 27.06 -9.49 -12.33
C ASP A 23 26.71 -10.76 -13.09
N THR A 24 26.72 -11.92 -12.41
CA THR A 24 26.25 -13.18 -13.01
C THR A 24 24.78 -13.12 -13.44
N ILE A 25 23.92 -12.52 -12.60
CA ILE A 25 22.48 -12.42 -12.90
C ILE A 25 22.23 -11.38 -13.99
N ARG A 26 23.00 -10.29 -14.01
CA ARG A 26 22.92 -9.25 -15.04
C ARG A 26 23.33 -9.77 -16.42
N GLU A 27 24.38 -10.59 -16.46
CA GLU A 27 24.90 -11.21 -17.69
C GLU A 27 23.95 -12.29 -18.24
N LEU A 28 23.46 -13.18 -17.38
CA LEU A 28 22.67 -14.34 -17.84
C LEU A 28 21.17 -14.06 -17.88
N GLY A 29 20.67 -13.06 -17.15
CA GLY A 29 19.24 -12.80 -16.96
C GLY A 29 18.51 -13.83 -16.08
N TYR A 30 19.24 -14.84 -15.58
CA TYR A 30 18.79 -15.90 -14.68
C TYR A 30 20.02 -16.45 -13.91
N PRO A 31 19.84 -17.26 -12.85
CA PRO A 31 18.64 -17.48 -12.06
C PRO A 31 18.46 -16.36 -11.01
N SER A 32 17.52 -16.50 -10.07
CA SER A 32 17.43 -15.56 -8.94
C SER A 32 18.67 -15.67 -8.03
N ARG A 33 19.00 -14.60 -7.29
CA ARG A 33 20.13 -14.59 -6.35
C ARG A 33 20.10 -15.72 -5.33
N GLN A 34 18.91 -16.06 -4.83
CA GLN A 34 18.75 -17.16 -3.88
C GLN A 34 19.01 -18.52 -4.53
N THR A 35 18.55 -18.70 -5.77
CA THR A 35 18.77 -19.92 -6.55
C THR A 35 20.25 -20.12 -6.89
N LEU A 36 20.95 -19.05 -7.31
CA LEU A 36 22.39 -19.11 -7.59
C LEU A 36 23.20 -19.44 -6.34
N ARG A 37 22.82 -18.87 -5.19
CA ARG A 37 23.44 -19.19 -3.89
C ARG A 37 23.27 -20.66 -3.54
N MET A 38 22.07 -21.21 -3.67
CA MET A 38 21.83 -22.63 -3.39
C MET A 38 22.69 -23.54 -4.29
N TRP A 39 22.74 -23.24 -5.60
CA TRP A 39 23.56 -24.03 -6.53
C TRP A 39 25.06 -23.93 -6.22
N TRP A 40 25.53 -22.76 -5.80
CA TRP A 40 26.91 -22.55 -5.38
C TRP A 40 27.25 -23.30 -4.09
N ASP A 41 26.42 -23.17 -3.06
CA ASP A 41 26.63 -23.85 -1.78
C ASP A 41 26.66 -25.38 -1.96
N GLU A 42 25.83 -25.91 -2.86
CA GLU A 42 25.81 -27.34 -3.20
C GLU A 42 27.03 -27.75 -4.04
N TYR A 43 27.46 -26.94 -5.02
CA TYR A 43 28.70 -27.18 -5.79
C TYR A 43 29.96 -27.18 -4.92
N VAL A 44 30.05 -26.27 -3.94
CA VAL A 44 31.15 -26.22 -2.97
C VAL A 44 31.15 -27.45 -2.07
N ALA A 45 29.97 -28.01 -1.75
CA ALA A 45 29.84 -29.17 -0.88
C ALA A 45 30.15 -30.50 -1.58
N THR A 46 29.80 -30.64 -2.86
CA THR A 46 29.91 -31.92 -3.60
C THR A 46 31.03 -31.96 -4.63
N GLY A 47 31.53 -30.81 -5.08
CA GLY A 47 32.48 -30.70 -6.21
C GLY A 47 31.85 -30.91 -7.59
N ASP A 48 30.55 -31.22 -7.64
CA ASP A 48 29.81 -31.55 -8.86
C ASP A 48 28.61 -30.63 -9.05
N ILE A 49 28.23 -30.42 -10.32
CA ILE A 49 27.12 -29.52 -10.66
C ILE A 49 25.79 -30.15 -10.22
N PRO A 50 24.98 -29.44 -9.41
CA PRO A 50 23.77 -30.01 -8.81
C PRO A 50 22.74 -30.52 -9.82
N ILE A 51 22.56 -31.83 -9.87
CA ILE A 51 21.42 -32.47 -10.55
C ILE A 51 20.20 -32.27 -9.65
N SER A 52 19.11 -31.77 -10.24
CA SER A 52 17.85 -31.50 -9.54
C SER A 52 17.32 -32.75 -8.82
N LYS A 53 17.54 -32.88 -7.50
CA LYS A 53 16.87 -33.88 -6.66
C LYS A 53 15.43 -33.45 -6.36
N HIS A 54 14.62 -33.42 -7.40
CA HIS A 54 13.17 -33.58 -7.30
C HIS A 54 12.73 -34.64 -8.31
N GLU A 55 13.25 -35.84 -8.17
CA GLU A 55 12.49 -37.01 -8.59
C GLU A 55 11.47 -37.27 -7.49
N SER A 56 10.27 -36.72 -7.65
CA SER A 56 9.11 -37.29 -6.97
C SER A 56 9.05 -38.75 -7.41
N ASN A 57 9.33 -39.68 -6.51
CA ASN A 57 9.21 -41.11 -6.82
C ASN A 57 7.78 -41.32 -7.36
N PRO A 58 7.60 -41.60 -8.66
CA PRO A 58 6.29 -41.55 -9.27
C PRO A 58 5.43 -42.62 -8.60
N ARG A 59 4.29 -42.20 -8.03
CA ARG A 59 3.35 -43.06 -7.29
C ARG A 59 2.89 -44.30 -8.09
N PHE A 60 3.09 -44.29 -9.42
CA PHE A 60 2.86 -45.40 -10.32
C PHE A 60 4.02 -45.51 -11.32
N THR A 61 4.54 -46.73 -11.52
CA THR A 61 5.61 -46.99 -12.49
C THR A 61 5.10 -46.83 -13.92
N ASP A 62 5.99 -46.62 -14.89
CA ASP A 62 5.58 -46.48 -16.30
C ASP A 62 5.02 -47.79 -16.87
N GLU A 63 5.45 -48.94 -16.37
CA GLU A 63 4.83 -50.24 -16.66
C GLU A 63 3.38 -50.28 -16.18
N GLN A 64 3.10 -49.85 -14.93
CA GLN A 64 1.74 -49.78 -14.41
C GLN A 64 0.83 -48.86 -15.24
N LYS A 65 1.37 -47.76 -15.78
CA LYS A 65 0.64 -46.86 -16.67
C LYS A 65 0.32 -47.53 -18.01
N ARG A 66 1.30 -48.20 -18.63
CA ARG A 66 1.11 -48.93 -19.90
C ARG A 66 0.08 -50.03 -19.74
N THR A 67 0.20 -50.89 -18.73
CA THR A 67 -0.78 -51.95 -18.45
C THR A 67 -2.20 -51.39 -18.27
N ALA A 68 -2.35 -50.25 -17.61
CA ALA A 68 -3.66 -49.61 -17.45
C ALA A 68 -4.24 -49.07 -18.77
N VAL A 69 -3.40 -48.51 -19.64
CA VAL A 69 -3.81 -48.02 -20.96
C VAL A 69 -4.13 -49.18 -21.91
N ASP A 70 -3.32 -50.24 -21.93
CA ASP A 70 -3.52 -51.43 -22.76
C ASP A 70 -4.81 -52.16 -22.37
N HIS A 71 -5.02 -52.40 -21.07
CA HIS A 71 -6.27 -52.97 -20.58
C HIS A 71 -7.47 -52.08 -20.93
N TYR A 72 -7.35 -50.76 -20.90
CA TYR A 72 -8.41 -49.85 -21.34
C TYR A 72 -8.70 -49.99 -22.85
N LEU A 73 -7.67 -50.12 -23.69
CA LEU A 73 -7.82 -50.24 -25.14
C LEU A 73 -8.45 -51.59 -25.54
N GLU A 74 -8.04 -52.67 -24.88
CA GLU A 74 -8.52 -54.04 -25.15
C GLU A 74 -9.93 -54.27 -24.59
N HIS A 75 -10.24 -53.77 -23.38
CA HIS A 75 -11.48 -54.10 -22.65
C HIS A 75 -12.59 -53.06 -22.84
N GLY A 76 -12.80 -52.64 -24.09
CA GLY A 76 -13.96 -51.84 -24.51
C GLY A 76 -13.93 -50.36 -24.09
N ARG A 77 -12.76 -49.80 -23.78
CA ARG A 77 -12.52 -48.35 -23.58
C ARG A 77 -13.42 -47.73 -22.49
N SER A 78 -13.52 -48.40 -21.35
CA SER A 78 -14.30 -47.96 -20.19
C SER A 78 -13.40 -47.69 -18.98
N LEU A 79 -13.24 -46.41 -18.61
CA LEU A 79 -12.40 -45.98 -17.49
C LEU A 79 -12.79 -46.68 -16.18
N ALA A 80 -14.09 -46.77 -15.90
CA ALA A 80 -14.61 -47.37 -14.66
C ALA A 80 -14.46 -48.89 -14.62
N ARG A 81 -14.30 -49.57 -15.77
CA ARG A 81 -14.04 -51.00 -15.84
C ARG A 81 -12.56 -51.28 -15.62
N THR A 82 -11.69 -50.54 -16.31
CA THR A 82 -10.23 -50.63 -16.15
C THR A 82 -9.79 -50.38 -14.70
N MET A 83 -10.32 -49.34 -14.05
CA MET A 83 -9.98 -49.04 -12.65
C MET A 83 -10.46 -50.11 -11.66
N ARG A 84 -11.59 -50.77 -11.92
CA ARG A 84 -12.10 -51.86 -11.08
C ARG A 84 -11.31 -53.15 -11.27
N ALA A 85 -10.91 -53.47 -12.50
CA ALA A 85 -10.15 -54.67 -12.81
C ALA A 85 -8.72 -54.62 -12.27
N LEU A 86 -8.05 -53.46 -12.38
CA LEU A 86 -6.66 -53.31 -11.96
C LEU A 86 -6.49 -52.84 -10.51
N GLY A 87 -7.54 -52.31 -9.88
CA GLY A 87 -7.49 -51.76 -8.52
C GLY A 87 -6.73 -50.42 -8.39
N TYR A 88 -6.12 -49.93 -9.47
CA TYR A 88 -5.48 -48.63 -9.60
C TYR A 88 -5.62 -48.08 -11.03
N PRO A 89 -5.47 -46.75 -11.26
CA PRO A 89 -5.38 -45.68 -10.26
C PRO A 89 -6.75 -45.42 -9.61
N LYS A 90 -6.78 -44.86 -8.38
CA LYS A 90 -8.04 -44.52 -7.67
C LYS A 90 -8.74 -43.27 -8.24
N SER A 91 -8.06 -42.45 -9.04
CA SER A 91 -8.66 -41.29 -9.72
C SER A 91 -8.82 -41.54 -11.22
N ARG A 92 -10.01 -41.22 -11.74
CA ARG A 92 -10.32 -41.25 -13.17
C ARG A 92 -9.44 -40.29 -13.96
N GLU A 93 -9.03 -39.18 -13.36
CA GLU A 93 -8.22 -38.15 -14.00
C GLU A 93 -6.79 -38.64 -14.30
N TYR A 94 -6.21 -39.47 -13.42
CA TYR A 94 -4.91 -40.08 -13.69
C TYR A 94 -4.97 -41.01 -14.90
N LEU A 95 -5.96 -41.91 -14.95
CA LEU A 95 -6.13 -42.82 -16.09
C LEU A 95 -6.43 -42.03 -17.38
N CYS A 96 -7.26 -41.00 -17.29
CA CYS A 96 -7.55 -40.07 -18.39
C CYS A 96 -6.27 -39.46 -18.96
N ARG A 97 -5.39 -38.94 -18.09
CA ARG A 97 -4.13 -38.33 -18.50
C ARG A 97 -3.17 -39.36 -19.10
N TRP A 98 -3.06 -40.55 -18.53
CA TRP A 98 -2.20 -41.62 -19.07
C TRP A 98 -2.65 -42.07 -20.46
N ILE A 99 -3.96 -42.16 -20.71
CA ILE A 99 -4.50 -42.47 -22.04
C ILE A 99 -4.19 -41.34 -23.02
N ASP A 100 -4.33 -40.08 -22.61
CA ASP A 100 -4.01 -38.94 -23.48
C ASP A 100 -2.50 -38.86 -23.80
N GLU A 101 -1.64 -39.24 -22.86
CA GLU A 101 -0.19 -39.29 -23.01
C GLU A 101 0.29 -40.47 -23.86
N LEU A 102 -0.18 -41.70 -23.58
CA LEU A 102 0.32 -42.94 -24.21
C LEU A 102 -0.48 -43.37 -25.44
N ALA A 103 -1.74 -42.96 -25.57
CA ALA A 103 -2.62 -43.31 -26.67
C ALA A 103 -3.47 -42.09 -27.11
N PRO A 104 -2.83 -41.00 -27.58
CA PRO A 104 -3.50 -39.74 -27.89
C PRO A 104 -4.67 -39.95 -28.86
N GLY A 105 -5.82 -39.34 -28.55
CA GLY A 105 -7.02 -39.42 -29.38
C GLY A 105 -7.84 -40.72 -29.28
N ARG A 106 -7.35 -41.75 -28.59
CA ARG A 106 -8.09 -43.03 -28.42
C ARG A 106 -9.03 -43.05 -27.21
N ARG A 107 -9.06 -41.98 -26.42
CA ARG A 107 -9.98 -41.82 -25.28
C ARG A 107 -11.42 -41.58 -25.74
N LYS A 108 -12.36 -42.35 -25.19
CA LYS A 108 -13.79 -42.22 -25.49
C LYS A 108 -14.40 -41.14 -24.59
N TYR A 109 -14.73 -39.99 -25.16
CA TYR A 109 -15.43 -38.93 -24.44
C TYR A 109 -16.92 -39.25 -24.33
N ARG A 110 -17.47 -39.25 -23.12
CA ARG A 110 -18.91 -39.22 -22.86
C ARG A 110 -19.21 -37.96 -22.07
N GLY A 111 -19.70 -36.92 -22.75
CA GLY A 111 -20.01 -35.60 -22.19
C GLY A 111 -19.94 -34.52 -23.29
N PRO A 112 -20.61 -33.36 -23.12
CA PRO A 112 -20.64 -32.31 -24.14
C PRO A 112 -19.22 -31.82 -24.43
N ASN A 113 -18.89 -31.83 -25.72
CA ASN A 113 -17.54 -31.60 -26.24
C ASN A 113 -17.09 -30.15 -25.96
N SER A 114 -16.05 -29.94 -25.16
CA SER A 114 -15.55 -28.61 -24.78
C SER A 114 -14.90 -27.81 -25.93
N ARG A 115 -14.86 -28.36 -27.15
CA ARG A 115 -14.32 -27.72 -28.37
C ARG A 115 -15.35 -27.10 -29.30
N LYS A 116 -16.64 -27.07 -28.95
CA LYS A 116 -17.62 -26.20 -29.64
C LYS A 116 -17.84 -24.96 -28.77
N SER A 117 -17.35 -23.80 -29.23
CA SER A 117 -17.57 -22.51 -28.55
C SER A 117 -19.06 -22.27 -28.36
N SER A 118 -19.44 -21.86 -27.14
CA SER A 118 -20.81 -21.42 -26.86
C SER A 118 -21.06 -20.13 -27.67
N PRO A 119 -22.22 -19.98 -28.35
CA PRO A 119 -22.52 -18.76 -29.09
C PRO A 119 -22.49 -17.52 -28.19
N ALA A 120 -22.21 -16.35 -28.77
CA ALA A 120 -22.26 -15.07 -28.06
C ALA A 120 -23.66 -14.83 -27.45
N PRO A 121 -23.77 -14.09 -26.33
CA PRO A 121 -25.03 -13.86 -25.62
C PRO A 121 -26.15 -13.28 -26.52
N GLU A 122 -25.79 -12.39 -27.43
CA GLU A 122 -26.70 -11.78 -28.41
C GLU A 122 -27.26 -12.81 -29.39
N THR A 123 -26.41 -13.73 -29.85
CA THR A 123 -26.82 -14.85 -30.72
C THR A 123 -27.76 -15.81 -29.98
N LYS A 124 -27.55 -16.05 -28.68
CA LYS A 124 -28.45 -16.87 -27.86
C LYS A 124 -29.83 -16.23 -27.72
N ALA A 125 -29.88 -14.91 -27.49
CA ALA A 125 -31.14 -14.17 -27.41
C ALA A 125 -31.93 -14.23 -28.73
N HIS A 126 -31.24 -14.10 -29.87
CA HIS A 126 -31.86 -14.21 -31.18
C HIS A 126 -32.43 -15.61 -31.46
N ILE A 127 -31.67 -16.67 -31.12
CA ILE A 127 -32.11 -18.06 -31.24
C ILE A 127 -33.35 -18.35 -30.38
N VAL A 128 -33.43 -17.77 -29.19
CA VAL A 128 -34.60 -17.92 -28.31
C VAL A 128 -35.81 -17.15 -28.85
N ALA A 129 -35.61 -15.93 -29.38
CA ALA A 129 -36.68 -15.16 -30.00
C ALA A 129 -37.29 -15.90 -31.21
N GLU A 130 -36.45 -16.56 -32.01
CA GLU A 130 -36.89 -17.35 -33.16
C GLU A 130 -37.57 -18.68 -32.75
N LEU A 131 -37.21 -19.24 -31.59
CA LEU A 131 -37.94 -20.37 -31.00
C LEU A 131 -39.35 -19.96 -30.52
N GLU A 132 -39.47 -18.77 -29.91
CA GLU A 132 -40.76 -18.26 -29.38
C GLU A 132 -41.71 -17.75 -30.46
N SER A 133 -41.20 -17.33 -31.63
CA SER A 133 -42.04 -16.91 -32.76
C SER A 133 -42.86 -18.06 -33.37
N ARG A 134 -42.63 -19.32 -32.95
CA ARG A 134 -43.32 -20.56 -33.37
C ARG A 134 -43.34 -20.82 -34.88
N GLY A 135 -42.55 -20.07 -35.66
CA GLY A 135 -42.48 -20.20 -37.12
C GLY A 135 -41.61 -21.35 -37.63
N CYS A 136 -40.80 -21.97 -36.77
CA CYS A 136 -39.92 -23.10 -37.11
C CYS A 136 -39.85 -24.10 -35.95
N THR A 137 -39.52 -25.35 -36.24
CA THR A 137 -39.30 -26.34 -35.19
C THR A 137 -37.95 -26.11 -34.48
N ALA A 138 -37.85 -26.47 -33.20
CA ALA A 138 -36.60 -26.36 -32.44
C ALA A 138 -35.42 -27.12 -33.09
N ALA A 139 -35.69 -28.13 -33.90
CA ALA A 139 -34.68 -28.89 -34.64
C ALA A 139 -34.15 -28.13 -35.89
N GLU A 140 -34.97 -27.29 -36.51
CA GLU A 140 -34.58 -26.43 -37.63
C GLU A 140 -33.77 -25.24 -37.15
N VAL A 141 -34.24 -24.58 -36.08
CA VAL A 141 -33.50 -23.50 -35.42
C VAL A 141 -32.14 -24.00 -34.94
N ALA A 142 -32.09 -25.16 -34.27
CA ALA A 142 -30.80 -25.71 -33.80
C ALA A 142 -29.82 -26.05 -34.94
N ARG A 143 -30.32 -26.55 -36.08
CA ARG A 143 -29.48 -26.82 -37.27
C ARG A 143 -28.94 -25.53 -37.88
N ARG A 144 -29.78 -24.50 -38.01
CA ARG A 144 -29.40 -23.20 -38.60
C ARG A 144 -28.24 -22.53 -37.88
N TYR A 145 -28.19 -22.67 -36.55
CA TYR A 145 -27.14 -22.07 -35.71
C TYR A 145 -26.09 -23.08 -35.21
N GLY A 146 -26.07 -24.29 -35.74
CA GLY A 146 -25.05 -25.31 -35.42
C GLY A 146 -25.03 -25.75 -33.94
N CYS A 147 -26.14 -25.60 -33.22
CA CYS A 147 -26.25 -25.94 -31.80
C CYS A 147 -27.05 -27.23 -31.57
N SER A 148 -27.01 -27.77 -30.35
CA SER A 148 -27.81 -28.95 -30.01
C SER A 148 -29.29 -28.58 -29.94
N ARG A 149 -30.19 -29.50 -30.33
CA ARG A 149 -31.66 -29.31 -30.25
C ARG A 149 -32.14 -28.87 -28.86
N VAL A 150 -31.39 -29.24 -27.83
CA VAL A 150 -31.72 -28.97 -26.43
C VAL A 150 -31.24 -27.59 -25.97
N SER A 151 -30.24 -27.00 -26.65
CA SER A 151 -29.61 -25.73 -26.25
C SER A 151 -30.55 -24.52 -26.25
N PRO A 152 -31.44 -24.32 -27.26
CA PRO A 152 -32.38 -23.20 -27.25
C PRO A 152 -33.33 -23.21 -26.04
N TYR A 153 -33.78 -24.38 -25.58
CA TYR A 153 -34.65 -24.50 -24.40
C TYR A 153 -33.92 -24.14 -23.10
N HIS A 154 -32.65 -24.53 -22.97
CA HIS A 154 -31.83 -24.15 -21.82
C HIS A 154 -31.57 -22.65 -21.79
N TRP A 155 -31.24 -22.04 -22.93
CA TRP A 155 -31.03 -20.58 -23.01
C TRP A 155 -32.33 -19.80 -22.77
N ARG A 156 -33.47 -20.29 -23.27
CA ARG A 156 -34.78 -19.73 -22.92
C ARG A 156 -34.97 -19.72 -21.41
N ARG A 157 -34.69 -20.84 -20.75
CA ARG A 157 -34.82 -20.95 -19.30
C ARG A 157 -33.87 -19.99 -18.57
N ASP A 158 -32.61 -19.95 -18.97
CA ASP A 158 -31.60 -19.07 -18.34
C ASP A 158 -31.90 -17.57 -18.55
N ILE A 159 -32.47 -17.18 -19.69
CA ILE A 159 -32.87 -15.78 -19.96
C ILE A 159 -34.11 -15.41 -19.14
N ILE A 160 -35.09 -16.30 -19.05
CA ILE A 160 -36.35 -16.03 -18.35
C ILE A 160 -36.20 -16.12 -16.82
N GLU A 161 -35.42 -17.08 -16.29
CA GLU A 161 -35.16 -17.23 -14.85
C GLU A 161 -34.26 -16.11 -14.27
N SER A 162 -33.69 -15.24 -15.10
CA SER A 162 -32.94 -14.07 -14.64
C SER A 162 -33.82 -12.89 -14.18
N HIS A 163 -35.14 -12.97 -14.35
CA HIS A 163 -36.11 -12.00 -13.83
C HIS A 163 -37.32 -12.73 -13.22
N ASN A 164 -37.34 -12.76 -11.88
CA ASN A 164 -38.38 -13.25 -10.96
C ASN A 164 -38.29 -14.71 -10.52
N GLY A 165 -38.24 -14.87 -9.20
CA GLY A 165 -38.37 -16.13 -8.49
C GLY A 165 -39.80 -16.69 -8.49
N ASP A 166 -39.87 -17.91 -7.97
CA ASP A 166 -41.02 -18.79 -7.79
C ASP A 166 -41.50 -19.60 -9.02
N ALA A 167 -41.24 -20.91 -8.92
CA ALA A 167 -41.47 -21.92 -9.94
C ALA A 167 -42.92 -22.46 -9.98
N ASP A 168 -43.89 -21.78 -9.35
CA ASP A 168 -45.23 -22.33 -9.11
C ASP A 168 -46.38 -21.62 -9.84
N ASN A 169 -46.10 -20.67 -10.74
CA ASN A 169 -47.15 -19.98 -11.51
C ASN A 169 -46.92 -20.06 -13.01
N ARG A 170 -47.08 -21.26 -13.58
CA ARG A 170 -47.11 -21.47 -15.04
C ARG A 170 -48.56 -21.60 -15.51
N GLY A 171 -49.09 -20.53 -16.11
CA GLY A 171 -50.23 -20.65 -17.03
C GLY A 171 -51.48 -19.81 -16.80
N ARG A 172 -51.43 -18.65 -16.12
CA ARG A 172 -52.53 -17.67 -16.18
C ARG A 172 -52.17 -16.50 -17.09
N SER A 173 -53.09 -16.17 -18.00
CA SER A 173 -53.06 -14.95 -18.80
C SER A 173 -53.02 -13.74 -17.88
N VAL A 174 -52.08 -12.82 -18.12
CA VAL A 174 -51.93 -11.59 -17.31
C VAL A 174 -53.05 -10.56 -17.61
N ASN A 175 -53.96 -10.85 -18.56
CA ASN A 175 -54.92 -9.89 -19.09
C ASN A 175 -56.39 -10.12 -18.71
N GLU A 176 -56.74 -11.17 -17.96
CA GLU A 176 -58.16 -11.43 -17.64
C GLU A 176 -58.80 -10.32 -16.76
N GLU A 177 -57.97 -9.62 -15.97
CA GLU A 177 -58.39 -8.53 -15.08
C GLU A 177 -58.59 -7.19 -15.83
N TYR A 178 -58.00 -7.04 -17.02
CA TYR A 178 -58.08 -5.82 -17.83
C TYR A 178 -59.05 -5.91 -19.01
N ASP A 179 -59.44 -7.12 -19.43
CA ASP A 179 -60.36 -7.33 -20.55
C ASP A 179 -61.85 -7.14 -20.18
N LYS A 180 -62.16 -6.87 -18.90
CA LYS A 180 -63.53 -6.64 -18.41
C LYS A 180 -63.62 -5.33 -17.62
N LEU A 181 -63.60 -4.20 -18.34
CA LEU A 181 -63.94 -2.89 -17.76
C LEU A 181 -65.38 -2.93 -17.21
N PRO A 182 -65.61 -2.51 -15.95
CA PRO A 182 -66.96 -2.37 -15.41
C PRO A 182 -67.77 -1.38 -16.25
N THR A 183 -69.03 -1.71 -16.56
CA THR A 183 -69.95 -0.80 -17.28
C THR A 183 -70.51 0.32 -16.39
N ASP A 184 -70.27 0.24 -15.08
CA ASP A 184 -70.72 1.21 -14.09
C ASP A 184 -69.81 2.44 -14.06
N VAL A 185 -70.40 3.62 -14.30
CA VAL A 185 -69.69 4.90 -14.38
C VAL A 185 -69.02 5.27 -13.05
N GLY A 186 -69.61 4.93 -11.90
CA GLY A 186 -69.03 5.20 -10.59
C GLY A 186 -67.79 4.35 -10.33
N LYS A 187 -67.82 3.07 -10.72
CA LYS A 187 -66.64 2.19 -10.64
C LYS A 187 -65.51 2.63 -11.57
N LEU A 188 -65.84 3.12 -12.76
CA LEU A 188 -64.84 3.66 -13.69
C LEU A 188 -64.18 4.94 -13.15
N GLN A 189 -64.93 5.82 -12.50
CA GLN A 189 -64.38 7.02 -11.86
C GLN A 189 -63.45 6.69 -10.69
N GLU A 190 -63.82 5.72 -9.85
CA GLU A 190 -62.97 5.24 -8.76
C GLU A 190 -61.67 4.59 -9.31
N MET A 191 -61.77 3.81 -10.38
CA MET A 191 -60.62 3.24 -11.06
C MET A 191 -59.71 4.32 -11.66
N GLU A 192 -60.28 5.36 -12.26
CA GLU A 192 -59.52 6.49 -12.79
C GLU A 192 -58.77 7.24 -11.68
N GLU A 193 -59.42 7.48 -10.54
CA GLU A 193 -58.79 8.16 -9.41
C GLU A 193 -57.64 7.32 -8.82
N ASN A 194 -57.85 6.00 -8.67
CA ASN A 194 -56.81 5.07 -8.26
C ASN A 194 -55.64 5.03 -9.26
N LEU A 195 -55.92 5.03 -10.56
CA LEU A 195 -54.90 5.07 -11.61
C LEU A 195 -54.11 6.38 -11.57
N ARG A 196 -54.76 7.53 -11.36
CA ARG A 196 -54.09 8.83 -11.21
C ARG A 196 -53.15 8.84 -10.00
N VAL A 197 -53.58 8.27 -8.88
CA VAL A 197 -52.72 8.09 -7.69
C VAL A 197 -51.53 7.20 -8.02
N ARG A 198 -51.77 6.06 -8.70
CA ARG A 198 -50.71 5.11 -9.04
C ARG A 198 -49.68 5.68 -10.02
N VAL A 199 -50.13 6.43 -11.03
CA VAL A 199 -49.26 7.14 -11.97
C VAL A 199 -48.37 8.13 -11.22
N ARG A 200 -48.94 8.86 -10.26
CA ARG A 200 -48.19 9.82 -9.44
C ARG A 200 -47.12 9.12 -8.57
N GLU A 201 -47.43 7.97 -7.98
CA GLU A 201 -46.45 7.16 -7.22
C GLU A 201 -45.31 6.66 -8.10
N LEU A 202 -45.62 6.11 -9.27
CA LEU A 202 -44.64 5.61 -10.22
C LEU A 202 -43.73 6.73 -10.74
N GLN A 203 -44.28 7.92 -10.96
CA GLN A 203 -43.51 9.08 -11.40
C GLN A 203 -42.51 9.54 -10.32
N LEU A 204 -42.91 9.50 -9.05
CA LEU A 204 -42.02 9.80 -7.91
C LEU A 204 -40.88 8.76 -7.83
N GLU A 205 -41.21 7.47 -7.99
CA GLU A 205 -40.24 6.38 -8.03
C GLU A 205 -39.22 6.56 -9.16
N CYS A 206 -39.67 6.86 -10.38
CA CYS A 206 -38.80 7.13 -11.53
C CYS A 206 -37.83 8.29 -11.26
N ASP A 207 -38.33 9.44 -10.78
CA ASP A 207 -37.49 10.61 -10.51
C ASP A 207 -36.43 10.33 -9.42
N VAL A 208 -36.79 9.56 -8.39
CA VAL A 208 -35.86 9.16 -7.33
C VAL A 208 -34.81 8.19 -7.85
N LEU A 209 -35.20 7.20 -8.67
CA LEU A 209 -34.28 6.24 -9.27
C LEU A 209 -33.31 6.93 -10.24
N GLU A 210 -33.79 7.85 -11.07
CA GLU A 210 -32.95 8.66 -11.96
C GLU A 210 -31.93 9.49 -11.18
N GLY A 211 -32.36 10.20 -10.14
CA GLY A 211 -31.45 10.99 -9.31
C GLY A 211 -30.47 10.12 -8.50
N THR A 212 -30.90 8.94 -8.05
CA THR A 212 -30.03 7.94 -7.40
C THR A 212 -28.96 7.45 -8.36
N ARG A 213 -29.33 7.20 -9.62
CA ARG A 213 -28.42 6.74 -10.68
C ARG A 213 -27.40 7.82 -11.07
N ALA A 214 -27.80 9.09 -11.01
CA ALA A 214 -26.89 10.23 -11.21
C ALA A 214 -25.82 10.32 -10.10
N ILE A 215 -26.19 10.00 -8.85
CA ILE A 215 -25.27 10.02 -7.70
C ILE A 215 -24.34 8.80 -7.69
N LEU A 216 -24.87 7.60 -7.91
CA LEU A 216 -24.11 6.34 -7.84
C LEU A 216 -23.22 6.04 -9.05
N LYS A 217 -23.23 6.87 -10.10
CA LYS A 217 -22.44 6.72 -11.35
C LYS A 217 -22.43 5.29 -11.92
N LYS A 218 -23.31 5.01 -12.89
CA LYS A 218 -23.24 3.85 -13.82
C LYS A 218 -22.98 2.46 -13.20
N ASP A 219 -23.22 2.24 -11.90
CA ASP A 219 -23.25 0.89 -11.31
C ASP A 219 -24.66 0.27 -11.52
N PRO A 220 -24.81 -1.06 -11.73
CA PRO A 220 -26.08 -1.68 -12.13
C PRO A 220 -27.20 -1.68 -11.07
N GLY A 221 -26.93 -1.20 -9.85
CA GLY A 221 -27.89 -1.20 -8.75
C GLY A 221 -28.27 0.21 -8.31
N ALA A 222 -29.30 0.80 -8.94
CA ALA A 222 -29.87 2.09 -8.53
C ALA A 222 -30.80 1.94 -7.31
N ASP A 223 -30.33 1.30 -6.23
CA ASP A 223 -31.13 1.17 -5.00
C ASP A 223 -31.00 2.44 -4.14
N PRO A 224 -32.08 3.22 -3.94
CA PRO A 224 -32.05 4.44 -3.14
C PRO A 224 -31.68 4.19 -1.68
N ASN A 225 -31.81 2.95 -1.18
CA ASN A 225 -31.46 2.59 0.19
C ASN A 225 -29.95 2.45 0.42
N ARG A 226 -29.15 2.30 -0.65
CA ARG A 226 -27.69 2.28 -0.56
C ARG A 226 -27.07 3.66 -0.35
N LEU A 227 -27.83 4.73 -0.61
CA LEU A 227 -27.36 6.11 -0.41
C LEU A 227 -27.19 6.41 1.08
N SER A 228 -26.09 7.10 1.43
CA SER A 228 -25.89 7.65 2.76
C SER A 228 -26.94 8.71 3.09
N ASN A 229 -27.20 8.98 4.37
CA ASN A 229 -28.15 10.03 4.79
C ASN A 229 -27.82 11.41 4.20
N ARG A 230 -26.53 11.70 3.94
CA ARG A 230 -26.10 12.95 3.29
C ARG A 230 -26.51 12.98 1.82
N GLU A 231 -26.30 11.89 1.09
CA GLU A 231 -26.69 11.78 -0.32
C GLU A 231 -28.21 11.77 -0.48
N LYS A 232 -28.93 11.06 0.40
CA LYS A 232 -30.40 11.11 0.47
C LYS A 232 -30.89 12.54 0.70
N ALA A 233 -30.30 13.29 1.62
CA ALA A 233 -30.68 14.69 1.85
C ALA A 233 -30.40 15.59 0.65
N GLY A 234 -29.28 15.37 -0.06
CA GLY A 234 -28.97 16.06 -1.30
C GLY A 234 -30.02 15.79 -2.38
N LEU A 235 -30.35 14.52 -2.60
CA LEU A 235 -31.36 14.09 -3.58
C LEU A 235 -32.75 14.63 -3.25
N VAL A 236 -33.18 14.51 -1.99
CA VAL A 236 -34.45 15.06 -1.51
C VAL A 236 -34.51 16.57 -1.77
N THR A 237 -33.41 17.30 -1.52
CA THR A 237 -33.37 18.76 -1.74
C THR A 237 -33.48 19.12 -3.22
N LEU A 238 -32.90 18.34 -4.13
CA LEU A 238 -33.06 18.53 -5.57
C LEU A 238 -34.50 18.28 -6.03
N LEU A 239 -35.12 17.20 -5.54
CA LEU A 239 -36.48 16.80 -5.93
C LEU A 239 -37.59 17.61 -5.23
N ARG A 240 -37.26 18.40 -4.20
CA ARG A 240 -38.24 19.26 -3.48
C ARG A 240 -38.92 20.30 -4.35
N ALA A 241 -38.33 20.68 -5.49
CA ALA A 241 -38.98 21.58 -6.44
C ALA A 241 -40.20 20.94 -7.11
N LYS A 242 -40.23 19.61 -7.23
CA LYS A 242 -41.25 18.83 -7.94
C LYS A 242 -42.17 18.04 -7.00
N TRP A 243 -41.66 17.59 -5.85
CA TRP A 243 -42.37 16.71 -4.92
C TRP A 243 -42.44 17.26 -3.49
N LYS A 244 -43.52 16.91 -2.77
CA LYS A 244 -43.66 17.28 -1.35
C LYS A 244 -42.62 16.52 -0.51
N LEU A 245 -42.07 17.19 0.49
CA LEU A 245 -41.06 16.61 1.38
C LEU A 245 -41.53 15.33 2.07
N LYS A 246 -42.80 15.29 2.51
CA LYS A 246 -43.37 14.12 3.19
C LYS A 246 -43.27 12.88 2.31
N ASP A 247 -43.61 13.01 1.04
CA ASP A 247 -43.65 11.91 0.07
C ASP A 247 -42.23 11.41 -0.23
N LEU A 248 -41.29 12.34 -0.46
CA LEU A 248 -39.87 12.05 -0.67
C LEU A 248 -39.22 11.35 0.54
N LEU A 249 -39.46 11.84 1.75
CA LEU A 249 -38.92 11.25 2.97
C LEU A 249 -39.48 9.85 3.24
N THR A 250 -40.77 9.65 2.94
CA THR A 250 -41.44 8.34 3.09
C THR A 250 -40.83 7.33 2.12
N TYR A 251 -40.71 7.69 0.84
CA TYR A 251 -40.13 6.84 -0.18
C TYR A 251 -38.65 6.50 0.10
N MET A 252 -37.84 7.51 0.45
CA MET A 252 -36.41 7.35 0.75
C MET A 252 -36.14 6.69 2.12
N ARG A 253 -37.19 6.41 2.89
CA ARG A 253 -37.14 5.89 4.28
C ARG A 253 -36.22 6.74 5.16
N MET A 254 -36.38 8.06 5.10
CA MET A 254 -35.55 9.03 5.81
C MET A 254 -36.38 9.82 6.82
N ALA A 255 -35.98 9.83 8.09
CA ALA A 255 -36.63 10.66 9.09
C ALA A 255 -36.39 12.15 8.81
N LYS A 256 -37.39 13.00 9.09
CA LYS A 256 -37.28 14.46 8.93
C LYS A 256 -36.12 15.05 9.73
N SER A 257 -35.91 14.59 10.96
CA SER A 257 -34.78 15.01 11.80
C SER A 257 -33.43 14.71 11.16
N SER A 258 -33.29 13.53 10.54
CA SER A 258 -32.07 13.16 9.80
C SER A 258 -31.84 14.03 8.58
N TYR A 259 -32.91 14.44 7.88
CA TYR A 259 -32.83 15.34 6.73
C TYR A 259 -32.34 16.74 7.16
N GLU A 260 -32.96 17.32 8.20
CA GLU A 260 -32.56 18.62 8.73
C GLU A 260 -31.12 18.59 9.25
N TYR A 261 -30.72 17.53 9.95
CA TYR A 261 -29.34 17.35 10.42
C TYR A 261 -28.32 17.26 9.28
N ALA A 262 -28.63 16.50 8.23
CA ALA A 262 -27.75 16.37 7.05
C ALA A 262 -27.63 17.70 6.28
N MET A 263 -28.70 18.51 6.26
CA MET A 263 -28.70 19.85 5.69
C MET A 263 -27.89 20.83 6.52
N SER A 264 -28.00 20.81 7.85
CA SER A 264 -27.18 21.65 8.73
C SER A 264 -25.69 21.29 8.64
N ALA A 265 -25.36 19.99 8.61
CA ALA A 265 -23.99 19.52 8.45
C ALA A 265 -23.39 19.92 7.09
N SER A 266 -24.18 19.90 6.00
CA SER A 266 -23.72 20.35 4.68
C SER A 266 -23.57 21.87 4.56
N ARG A 267 -24.24 22.66 5.43
CA ARG A 267 -24.04 24.11 5.53
C ARG A 267 -22.72 24.43 6.25
N GLN A 268 -22.40 23.72 7.33
CA GLN A 268 -21.13 23.89 8.07
C GLN A 268 -19.88 23.56 7.24
N ASP A 269 -19.96 22.60 6.30
CA ASP A 269 -18.88 22.32 5.33
C ASP A 269 -18.64 23.48 4.33
N LYS A 270 -19.58 24.43 4.20
CA LYS A 270 -19.48 25.60 3.29
C LYS A 270 -19.10 26.91 3.99
N ASP A 271 -19.00 26.94 5.31
CA ASP A 271 -18.64 28.15 6.05
C ASP A 271 -17.17 28.54 5.77
N GLU A 272 -16.92 29.83 5.59
CA GLU A 272 -15.59 30.39 5.30
C GLU A 272 -14.59 30.04 6.42
N GLU A 273 -15.08 29.91 7.65
CA GLU A 273 -14.30 29.50 8.81
C GLU A 273 -13.78 28.06 8.67
N THR A 274 -14.63 27.13 8.22
CA THR A 274 -14.24 25.74 7.94
C THR A 274 -13.18 25.66 6.83
N ARG A 275 -13.34 26.46 5.76
CA ARG A 275 -12.33 26.55 4.68
C ARG A 275 -11.01 27.14 5.17
N THR A 276 -11.08 28.17 6.01
CA THR A 276 -9.89 28.80 6.61
C THR A 276 -9.12 27.82 7.47
N VAL A 277 -9.81 27.09 8.35
CA VAL A 277 -9.23 26.03 9.18
C VAL A 277 -8.61 24.92 8.32
N HIS A 278 -9.31 24.49 7.28
CA HIS A 278 -8.81 23.48 6.35
C HIS A 278 -7.50 23.92 5.69
N ARG A 279 -7.47 25.14 5.14
CA ARG A 279 -6.25 25.72 4.54
C ARG A 279 -5.11 25.83 5.54
N ALA A 280 -5.38 26.25 6.77
CA ALA A 280 -4.37 26.39 7.81
C ALA A 280 -3.72 25.04 8.18
N VAL A 281 -4.53 23.98 8.35
CA VAL A 281 -4.05 22.62 8.64
C VAL A 281 -3.18 22.08 7.50
N VAL A 282 -3.63 22.20 6.24
CA VAL A 282 -2.88 21.74 5.07
C VAL A 282 -1.59 22.55 4.90
N ALA A 283 -1.65 23.87 5.07
CA ALA A 283 -0.49 24.75 4.99
C ALA A 283 0.54 24.42 6.07
N SER A 284 0.11 24.20 7.31
CA SER A 284 0.97 23.75 8.41
C SER A 284 1.69 22.44 8.07
N PHE A 285 0.95 21.43 7.59
CA PHE A 285 1.53 20.14 7.23
C PHE A 285 2.56 20.29 6.09
N ARG A 286 2.27 21.10 5.06
CA ARG A 286 3.20 21.38 3.95
C ARG A 286 4.44 22.15 4.40
N ARG A 287 4.28 23.22 5.19
CA ARG A 287 5.40 23.98 5.76
C ARG A 287 6.31 23.12 6.63
N SER A 288 5.76 22.08 7.25
CA SER A 288 6.54 21.11 8.03
C SER A 288 7.30 20.08 7.18
N GLY A 289 7.22 20.15 5.84
CA GLY A 289 7.78 19.12 4.96
C GLY A 289 7.08 17.78 5.09
N PHE A 290 5.77 17.77 5.41
CA PHE A 290 4.95 16.56 5.59
C PHE A 290 5.35 15.69 6.80
N THR A 291 6.00 16.28 7.81
CA THR A 291 6.57 15.57 8.96
C THR A 291 5.69 15.61 10.21
N TYR A 292 4.83 16.62 10.34
CA TYR A 292 4.04 16.83 11.54
C TYR A 292 2.81 15.92 11.59
N GLY A 293 2.70 15.12 12.66
CA GLY A 293 1.44 14.48 13.03
C GLY A 293 0.45 15.48 13.65
N TYR A 294 -0.80 15.04 13.86
CA TYR A 294 -1.91 15.91 14.30
C TYR A 294 -1.61 16.77 15.53
N ARG A 295 -0.80 16.29 16.49
CA ARG A 295 -0.44 17.05 17.70
C ARG A 295 0.40 18.29 17.40
N ARG A 296 1.37 18.17 16.48
CA ARG A 296 2.22 19.31 16.08
C ARG A 296 1.45 20.25 15.16
N VAL A 297 0.66 19.71 14.23
CA VAL A 297 -0.21 20.54 13.38
C VAL A 297 -1.19 21.35 14.21
N LEU A 298 -1.80 20.75 15.24
CA LEU A 298 -2.68 21.46 16.18
C LEU A 298 -1.96 22.64 16.85
N LYS A 299 -0.74 22.44 17.32
CA LYS A 299 0.05 23.48 17.99
C LYS A 299 0.53 24.58 17.03
N ASP A 300 0.92 24.20 15.82
CA ASP A 300 1.30 25.17 14.77
C ASP A 300 0.10 26.06 14.41
N VAL A 301 -1.05 25.46 14.14
CA VAL A 301 -2.25 26.22 13.73
C VAL A 301 -2.76 27.10 14.87
N ASN A 302 -2.76 26.60 16.11
CA ASN A 302 -3.17 27.38 17.28
C ASN A 302 -2.11 28.38 17.76
N SER A 303 -0.93 28.44 17.11
CA SER A 303 0.05 29.50 17.38
C SER A 303 -0.32 30.83 16.70
N ASP A 304 -1.20 30.77 15.68
CA ASP A 304 -1.83 31.94 15.10
C ASP A 304 -3.01 32.39 15.99
N GLU A 305 -2.95 33.62 16.50
CA GLU A 305 -4.00 34.18 17.38
C GLU A 305 -5.38 34.21 16.71
N LYS A 306 -5.44 34.20 15.38
CA LYS A 306 -6.69 34.28 14.60
C LYS A 306 -7.40 32.94 14.48
N ILE A 307 -6.75 31.82 14.80
CA ILE A 307 -7.31 30.48 14.57
C ILE A 307 -7.19 29.65 15.85
N LYS A 308 -8.33 29.28 16.44
CA LYS A 308 -8.39 28.30 17.53
C LYS A 308 -9.20 27.09 17.15
N ILE A 309 -8.51 25.95 17.03
CA ILE A 309 -9.13 24.69 16.64
C ILE A 309 -8.83 23.58 17.64
N GLY A 310 -9.75 22.63 17.75
CA GLY A 310 -9.63 21.43 18.56
C GLY A 310 -8.93 20.27 17.84
N GLU A 311 -8.44 19.30 18.61
CA GLU A 311 -7.74 18.12 18.11
C GLU A 311 -8.55 17.30 17.09
N TRP A 312 -9.86 17.13 17.34
CA TRP A 312 -10.76 16.38 16.47
C TRP A 312 -10.90 17.01 15.08
N THR A 313 -10.89 18.34 15.01
CA THR A 313 -10.96 19.08 13.75
C THR A 313 -9.71 18.83 12.91
N VAL A 314 -8.52 18.90 13.52
CA VAL A 314 -7.24 18.60 12.84
C VAL A 314 -7.22 17.15 12.34
N ARG A 315 -7.62 16.19 13.17
CA ARG A 315 -7.67 14.77 12.78
C ARG A 315 -8.64 14.52 11.63
N ARG A 316 -9.80 15.17 11.63
CA ARG A 316 -10.80 15.05 10.57
C ARG A 316 -10.23 15.56 9.23
N VAL A 317 -9.64 16.76 9.23
CA VAL A 317 -9.02 17.35 8.02
C VAL A 317 -7.85 16.51 7.52
N MET A 318 -6.94 16.09 8.41
CA MET A 318 -5.82 15.23 8.01
C MET A 318 -6.31 13.90 7.43
N ARG A 319 -7.40 13.32 7.95
CA ARG A 319 -7.97 12.07 7.43
C ARG A 319 -8.66 12.26 6.09
N SER A 320 -9.43 13.34 5.89
CA SER A 320 -10.11 13.60 4.61
C SER A 320 -9.13 13.86 3.48
N GLU A 321 -8.00 14.50 3.77
CA GLU A 321 -6.94 14.85 2.81
C GLU A 321 -5.84 13.78 2.69
N GLY A 322 -5.93 12.68 3.44
CA GLY A 322 -4.90 11.62 3.43
C GLY A 322 -3.52 12.06 3.95
N LEU A 323 -3.46 13.09 4.81
CA LEU A 323 -2.22 13.64 5.37
C LEU A 323 -1.69 12.72 6.47
N LEU A 324 -0.76 11.85 6.10
CA LEU A 324 -0.10 10.92 7.02
C LEU A 324 1.35 11.34 7.24
N ALA A 325 1.73 11.55 8.49
CA ALA A 325 3.12 11.74 8.86
C ALA A 325 3.93 10.49 8.48
N ARG A 326 5.12 10.72 7.90
CA ARG A 326 5.98 9.65 7.40
C ARG A 326 6.39 8.67 8.52
N ASN A 327 6.36 7.38 8.22
CA ASN A 327 6.79 6.30 9.11
C ASN A 327 7.95 5.51 8.46
N PRO A 328 8.95 5.06 9.26
CA PRO A 328 10.10 4.33 8.72
C PRO A 328 9.71 2.95 8.19
N ARG A 329 10.29 2.55 7.05
CA ARG A 329 10.40 1.14 6.61
C ARG A 329 11.80 0.61 6.93
N LYS A 330 11.88 -0.71 7.19
CA LYS A 330 13.00 -1.48 7.77
C LYS A 330 14.42 -0.90 7.58
N LYS A 331 15.18 -0.88 8.68
CA LYS A 331 16.58 -0.45 8.78
C LYS A 331 17.54 -1.48 8.13
N ARG A 332 18.58 -0.99 7.44
CA ARG A 332 19.83 -1.73 7.17
C ARG A 332 20.92 -1.27 8.14
N ARG A 333 21.82 -2.18 8.51
CA ARG A 333 22.96 -1.92 9.40
C ARG A 333 24.18 -1.46 8.58
N TYR A 334 24.86 -0.43 9.07
CA TYR A 334 26.15 0.08 8.57
C TYR A 334 27.19 -0.03 9.70
N SER A 335 28.47 -0.26 9.38
CA SER A 335 29.56 -0.33 10.35
C SER A 335 30.79 0.35 9.76
N SER A 336 31.31 1.38 10.44
CA SER A 336 32.48 2.19 10.08
C SER A 336 33.74 1.83 10.90
N TYR A 337 33.75 0.68 11.56
CA TYR A 337 34.85 0.28 12.46
C TYR A 337 36.10 -0.16 11.68
N VAL A 338 37.21 0.56 11.86
CA VAL A 338 38.51 0.33 11.17
C VAL A 338 39.59 -0.23 12.13
N GLY A 339 39.23 -0.72 13.32
CA GLY A 339 40.21 -1.20 14.32
C GLY A 339 40.57 -0.15 15.38
N GLU A 340 41.55 -0.43 16.25
CA GLU A 340 42.03 0.51 17.29
C GLU A 340 43.33 1.20 16.84
N ILE A 341 43.22 2.44 16.36
CA ILE A 341 44.32 3.27 15.83
C ILE A 341 44.98 4.08 16.96
N SER A 342 44.27 4.31 18.07
CA SER A 342 44.76 4.96 19.28
C SER A 342 43.88 4.60 20.48
N GLU A 343 44.39 4.83 21.69
CA GLU A 343 43.64 4.63 22.94
C GLU A 343 42.40 5.54 22.97
N ALA A 344 41.24 4.94 23.23
CA ALA A 344 39.97 5.65 23.25
C ALA A 344 39.74 6.28 24.63
N PRO A 345 39.38 7.59 24.72
CA PRO A 345 38.98 8.23 25.97
C PRO A 345 37.80 7.51 26.65
N ALA A 346 37.71 7.67 27.96
CA ALA A 346 36.62 7.08 28.74
C ALA A 346 35.24 7.55 28.28
N ASN A 347 34.23 6.67 28.44
CA ASN A 347 32.83 7.04 28.27
C ASN A 347 32.35 7.79 29.51
N THR A 348 32.40 9.11 29.45
CA THR A 348 32.02 10.01 30.54
C THR A 348 30.53 10.33 30.57
N CYS A 349 29.76 9.91 29.54
CA CYS A 349 28.30 9.99 29.50
C CYS A 349 27.64 8.78 30.19
N ARG A 350 28.45 7.84 30.69
CA ARG A 350 27.99 6.67 31.43
C ARG A 350 28.16 6.93 32.93
N ARG A 351 27.09 6.77 33.69
CA ARG A 351 27.09 6.83 35.15
C ARG A 351 27.63 5.54 35.74
N ASN A 352 28.02 5.58 37.02
CA ASN A 352 28.56 4.43 37.76
C ASN A 352 27.55 3.27 37.87
N ASP A 353 26.24 3.57 37.86
CA ASP A 353 25.14 2.59 37.85
C ASP A 353 24.92 1.92 36.48
N GLY A 354 25.70 2.30 35.46
CA GLY A 354 25.61 1.77 34.11
C GLY A 354 24.60 2.45 33.21
N THR A 355 23.85 3.44 33.70
CA THR A 355 22.92 4.25 32.91
C THR A 355 23.63 5.36 32.13
N HIS A 356 23.02 5.82 31.04
CA HIS A 356 23.56 6.92 30.24
C HIS A 356 22.91 8.25 30.59
N ASP A 357 23.73 9.27 30.74
CA ASP A 357 23.32 10.64 30.95
C ASP A 357 23.84 11.54 29.84
N PHE A 358 22.89 11.96 29.00
CA PHE A 358 23.10 12.97 27.97
C PHE A 358 22.25 14.21 28.25
N SER A 359 22.07 14.55 29.52
CA SER A 359 21.50 15.83 29.91
C SER A 359 22.59 16.90 29.94
N ALA A 360 22.21 18.11 29.58
CA ALA A 360 23.01 19.32 29.75
C ALA A 360 22.07 20.39 30.30
N ASP A 361 22.53 21.13 31.29
CA ASP A 361 21.81 22.20 31.98
C ASP A 361 21.94 23.55 31.28
N ALA A 362 22.98 23.71 30.45
CA ALA A 362 23.21 24.87 29.60
C ALA A 362 23.70 24.46 28.20
N PRO A 363 23.54 25.32 27.19
CA PRO A 363 24.20 25.16 25.89
C PRO A 363 25.71 24.95 26.03
N ASN A 364 26.31 24.27 25.06
CA ASN A 364 27.76 24.10 24.97
C ASN A 364 28.42 23.43 26.18
N LYS A 365 27.66 22.61 26.94
CA LYS A 365 28.21 21.73 27.98
C LYS A 365 28.53 20.32 27.47
N LEU A 366 27.64 19.77 26.65
CA LEU A 366 27.79 18.42 26.10
C LEU A 366 27.31 18.40 24.64
N TRP A 367 28.24 18.07 23.75
CA TRP A 367 28.00 17.82 22.35
C TRP A 367 28.10 16.33 22.05
N VAL A 368 27.25 15.85 21.15
CA VAL A 368 27.32 14.51 20.58
C VAL A 368 27.53 14.61 19.07
N THR A 369 28.29 13.67 18.53
CA THR A 369 28.54 13.56 17.08
C THR A 369 28.59 12.10 16.65
N ASP A 370 28.23 11.88 15.40
CA ASP A 370 28.34 10.59 14.70
C ASP A 370 28.25 10.86 13.18
N VAL A 371 28.41 9.83 12.35
CA VAL A 371 28.26 9.93 10.89
C VAL A 371 27.11 9.06 10.42
N THR A 372 26.25 9.62 9.56
CA THR A 372 25.19 8.87 8.89
C THR A 372 25.34 8.87 7.38
N GLU A 373 25.08 7.73 6.75
CA GLU A 373 25.01 7.55 5.30
C GLU A 373 23.57 7.71 4.77
N PHE A 374 23.44 8.40 3.64
CA PHE A 374 22.27 8.43 2.76
C PHE A 374 22.66 7.87 1.39
N ALA A 375 21.93 6.86 0.92
CA ALA A 375 22.16 6.25 -0.38
C ALA A 375 21.01 6.59 -1.32
N ILE A 376 21.29 7.39 -2.34
CA ILE A 376 20.37 7.77 -3.42
C ILE A 376 20.83 7.14 -4.75
N PRO A 377 20.00 7.11 -5.81
CA PRO A 377 20.41 6.57 -7.10
C PRO A 377 21.69 7.19 -7.68
N ALA A 378 21.92 8.49 -7.45
CA ALA A 378 23.13 9.19 -7.89
C ALA A 378 24.41 8.83 -7.11
N GLY A 379 24.29 8.19 -5.94
CA GLY A 379 25.42 7.81 -5.10
C GLY A 379 25.15 7.99 -3.60
N LYS A 380 26.24 8.14 -2.83
CA LYS A 380 26.17 8.23 -1.37
C LYS A 380 26.55 9.63 -0.90
N VAL A 381 25.80 10.13 0.08
CA VAL A 381 26.11 11.34 0.82
C VAL A 381 26.21 10.99 2.31
N TYR A 382 27.28 11.44 2.94
CA TYR A 382 27.53 11.29 4.36
C TYR A 382 27.30 12.63 5.05
N LEU A 383 26.75 12.57 6.26
CA LEU A 383 26.52 13.73 7.12
C LEU A 383 27.25 13.53 8.44
N SER A 384 28.02 14.54 8.85
CA SER A 384 28.60 14.64 10.19
C SER A 384 28.06 15.90 10.88
N PRO A 385 27.11 15.78 11.82
CA PRO A 385 26.65 16.88 12.63
C PRO A 385 27.33 16.92 14.01
N ILE A 386 27.41 18.12 14.57
CA ILE A 386 27.64 18.36 15.99
C ILE A 386 26.31 18.78 16.61
N ILE A 387 25.83 18.03 17.60
CA ILE A 387 24.51 18.22 18.21
C ILE A 387 24.70 18.58 19.67
N ASP A 388 24.09 19.68 20.11
CA ASP A 388 24.07 20.09 21.51
C ASP A 388 23.01 19.31 22.29
N CYS A 389 23.40 18.67 23.40
CA CYS A 389 22.51 17.86 24.21
C CYS A 389 21.52 18.68 25.07
N PHE A 390 21.72 19.99 25.23
CA PHE A 390 20.83 20.87 25.98
C PHE A 390 19.41 20.86 25.39
N ASP A 391 19.31 21.08 24.09
CA ASP A 391 18.05 21.23 23.36
C ASP A 391 17.96 20.33 22.10
N GLY A 392 19.00 19.55 21.82
CA GLY A 392 19.10 18.70 20.63
C GLY A 392 19.33 19.48 19.34
N MET A 393 19.87 20.71 19.43
CA MET A 393 20.15 21.55 18.28
C MET A 393 21.37 21.04 17.49
N PRO A 394 21.27 20.83 16.16
CA PRO A 394 22.45 20.69 15.33
C PRO A 394 23.11 22.07 15.20
N ILE A 395 24.26 22.27 15.86
CA ILE A 395 24.96 23.56 15.90
C ILE A 395 25.84 23.78 14.67
N SER A 396 26.37 22.70 14.12
CA SER A 396 27.24 22.68 12.95
C SER A 396 27.13 21.33 12.26
N TRP A 397 27.36 21.29 10.96
CA TRP A 397 27.36 20.06 10.19
C TRP A 397 28.20 20.21 8.93
N SER A 398 28.63 19.08 8.40
CA SER A 398 29.28 18.98 7.09
C SER A 398 28.77 17.76 6.34
N THR A 399 28.81 17.84 5.01
CA THR A 399 28.42 16.75 4.11
C THR A 399 29.56 16.44 3.15
N SER A 400 29.75 15.16 2.84
CA SER A 400 30.74 14.70 1.86
C SER A 400 30.20 13.48 1.11
N THR A 401 30.77 13.17 -0.05
CA THR A 401 30.48 11.93 -0.79
C THR A 401 31.27 10.74 -0.25
N SER A 402 32.16 10.97 0.72
CA SER A 402 32.93 9.95 1.43
C SER A 402 32.98 10.22 2.94
N PRO A 403 33.04 9.19 3.80
CA PRO A 403 33.14 9.36 5.25
C PRO A 403 34.60 9.63 5.65
N ASP A 404 35.11 10.80 5.27
CA ASP A 404 36.49 11.22 5.53
C ASP A 404 36.61 12.11 6.79
N ALA A 405 37.82 12.26 7.32
CA ALA A 405 38.02 13.14 8.48
C ALA A 405 37.96 14.63 8.14
N LYS A 406 38.11 15.03 6.87
CA LYS A 406 37.93 16.44 6.50
C LYS A 406 36.50 16.86 6.82
N MET A 407 35.53 16.02 6.49
CA MET A 407 34.13 16.19 6.84
C MET A 407 33.97 16.32 8.37
N ALA A 408 34.42 15.32 9.14
CA ALA A 408 34.30 15.35 10.60
C ALA A 408 34.94 16.62 11.20
N ASN A 409 36.19 16.91 10.86
CA ASN A 409 36.93 18.10 11.32
C ASN A 409 36.20 19.39 10.97
N SER A 410 35.69 19.54 9.75
CA SER A 410 34.97 20.74 9.31
C SER A 410 33.70 20.97 10.15
N SER A 411 32.98 19.90 10.51
CA SER A 411 31.79 20.03 11.36
C SER A 411 32.17 20.52 12.76
N LEU A 412 33.27 20.01 13.33
CA LEU A 412 33.76 20.39 14.65
C LEU A 412 34.31 21.82 14.66
N GLU A 413 35.14 22.21 13.69
CA GLU A 413 35.64 23.58 13.56
C GLU A 413 34.50 24.59 13.44
N GLY A 414 33.46 24.26 12.65
CA GLY A 414 32.27 25.08 12.55
C GLY A 414 31.48 25.18 13.86
N ALA A 415 31.51 24.16 14.72
CA ALA A 415 30.92 24.24 16.05
C ALA A 415 31.78 25.11 16.97
N CYS A 416 33.09 24.90 16.99
CA CYS A 416 34.05 25.65 17.80
C CYS A 416 34.08 27.14 17.47
N SER A 417 33.87 27.54 16.21
CA SER A 417 33.82 28.95 15.81
C SER A 417 32.65 29.73 16.40
N ARG A 418 31.66 29.02 16.98
CA ARG A 418 30.49 29.60 17.63
C ARG A 418 30.59 29.63 19.15
N LEU A 419 31.69 29.12 19.72
CA LEU A 419 31.91 29.11 21.15
C LEU A 419 32.24 30.51 21.68
N GLY A 420 31.69 30.82 22.85
CA GLY A 420 32.17 31.89 23.70
C GLY A 420 33.59 31.59 24.22
N ARG A 421 34.29 32.62 24.71
CA ARG A 421 35.68 32.50 25.18
C ARG A 421 35.87 31.46 26.30
N ASP A 422 34.87 31.30 27.17
CA ASP A 422 34.93 30.43 28.35
C ASP A 422 34.17 29.10 28.18
N GLU A 423 33.72 28.80 26.96
CA GLU A 423 32.95 27.59 26.68
C GLU A 423 33.87 26.45 26.22
N HIS A 424 33.92 25.39 27.02
CA HIS A 424 34.71 24.19 26.75
C HIS A 424 33.83 22.94 26.81
N PRO A 425 32.99 22.69 25.78
CA PRO A 425 32.09 21.55 25.79
C PRO A 425 32.83 20.23 25.86
N ARG A 426 32.16 19.26 26.47
CA ARG A 426 32.51 17.86 26.28
C ARG A 426 31.99 17.40 24.92
N VAL A 427 32.84 16.74 24.13
CA VAL A 427 32.43 16.14 22.85
C VAL A 427 32.42 14.62 22.97
N HIS A 428 31.23 14.03 22.81
CA HIS A 428 31.02 12.59 22.83
C HIS A 428 30.82 12.05 21.41
N SER A 429 31.61 11.03 21.03
CA SER A 429 31.52 10.37 19.73
C SER A 429 31.41 8.85 19.84
N ASP A 430 31.07 8.20 18.74
CA ASP A 430 31.25 6.75 18.61
C ASP A 430 32.75 6.38 18.48
N ARG A 431 33.06 5.09 18.23
CA ARG A 431 34.44 4.61 18.01
C ARG A 431 34.91 4.68 16.55
N GLY A 432 34.33 5.57 15.74
CA GLY A 432 34.74 5.82 14.35
C GLY A 432 36.19 6.27 14.24
N GLY A 433 36.86 5.86 13.16
CA GLY A 433 38.29 6.16 12.94
C GLY A 433 38.59 7.66 12.86
N HIS A 434 37.71 8.43 12.23
CA HIS A 434 37.84 9.88 12.02
C HIS A 434 37.88 10.69 13.33
N TYR A 435 37.23 10.23 14.40
CA TYR A 435 37.25 10.89 15.72
C TYR A 435 38.54 10.67 16.51
N ARG A 436 39.46 9.86 15.97
CA ARG A 436 40.75 9.54 16.60
C ARG A 436 41.94 10.01 15.79
N TRP A 437 41.72 10.61 14.63
CA TRP A 437 42.82 11.10 13.80
C TRP A 437 43.43 12.37 14.42
N PRO A 438 44.73 12.62 14.18
CA PRO A 438 45.44 13.76 14.77
C PRO A 438 44.74 15.11 14.57
N GLY A 439 44.10 15.32 13.41
CA GLY A 439 43.35 16.55 13.15
C GLY A 439 42.18 16.78 14.12
N TRP A 440 41.37 15.75 14.39
CA TRP A 440 40.27 15.85 15.35
C TRP A 440 40.77 16.13 16.77
N ILE A 441 41.86 15.44 17.16
CA ILE A 441 42.49 15.60 18.48
C ILE A 441 43.03 17.03 18.64
N SER A 442 43.75 17.53 17.64
CA SER A 442 44.31 18.87 17.60
C SER A 442 43.23 19.95 17.73
N ILE A 443 42.09 19.80 17.04
CA ILE A 443 40.95 20.72 17.18
C ILE A 443 40.41 20.69 18.61
N CYS A 444 40.25 19.50 19.21
CA CYS A 444 39.79 19.39 20.59
C CYS A 444 40.74 20.07 21.57
N GLU A 445 42.04 19.82 21.46
CA GLU A 445 43.07 20.41 22.32
C GLU A 445 43.13 21.93 22.17
N LYS A 446 43.11 22.43 20.93
CA LYS A 446 43.13 23.87 20.62
C LYS A 446 41.96 24.63 21.25
N HIS A 447 40.78 24.01 21.34
CA HIS A 447 39.57 24.63 21.87
C HIS A 447 39.24 24.17 23.31
N GLY A 448 40.13 23.43 23.97
CA GLY A 448 39.94 22.94 25.34
C GLY A 448 38.78 21.94 25.50
N LEU A 449 38.39 21.24 24.44
CA LEU A 449 37.27 20.29 24.47
C LEU A 449 37.64 19.01 25.20
N VAL A 450 36.76 18.55 26.08
CA VAL A 450 36.92 17.26 26.75
C VAL A 450 36.37 16.16 25.85
N ARG A 451 37.24 15.27 25.36
CA ARG A 451 36.84 14.14 24.51
C ARG A 451 36.24 13.01 25.34
N SER A 452 35.15 12.42 24.83
CA SER A 452 34.55 11.21 25.36
C SER A 452 34.14 10.29 24.21
N MET A 453 34.29 8.97 24.38
CA MET A 453 33.94 8.03 23.33
C MET A 453 33.09 6.87 23.87
N SER A 454 32.17 6.38 23.03
CA SER A 454 31.41 5.16 23.28
C SER A 454 32.32 3.95 23.51
N ARG A 455 31.83 2.90 24.18
CA ARG A 455 32.52 1.60 24.25
C ARG A 455 32.44 0.85 22.92
N LYS A 456 33.37 -0.07 22.69
CA LYS A 456 33.40 -0.90 21.48
C LYS A 456 32.10 -1.69 21.33
N GLY A 457 31.47 -1.56 20.16
CA GLY A 457 30.26 -2.30 19.82
C GLY A 457 29.02 -1.96 20.66
N CYS A 458 29.03 -0.85 21.41
CA CYS A 458 27.92 -0.49 22.28
C CYS A 458 27.12 0.70 21.70
N SER A 459 26.13 0.40 20.85
CA SER A 459 25.30 1.43 20.22
C SER A 459 24.50 2.33 21.20
N PRO A 460 24.04 1.86 22.38
CA PRO A 460 23.36 2.73 23.34
C PRO A 460 24.23 3.88 23.86
N ASP A 461 25.56 3.70 23.83
CA ASP A 461 26.52 4.71 24.28
C ASP A 461 26.49 5.98 23.42
N ASN A 462 25.84 6.01 22.25
CA ASN A 462 25.63 7.23 21.43
C ASN A 462 24.15 7.48 21.05
N SER A 463 23.22 7.05 21.90
CA SER A 463 21.78 7.04 21.61
C SER A 463 21.16 8.40 21.25
N ARG A 464 21.73 9.52 21.71
CA ARG A 464 21.26 10.87 21.31
C ARG A 464 21.50 11.15 19.82
N ALA A 465 22.69 10.85 19.31
CA ALA A 465 23.01 11.00 17.90
C ALA A 465 22.17 10.03 17.05
N GLU A 466 22.02 8.78 17.50
CA GLU A 466 21.15 7.81 16.82
C GLU A 466 19.68 8.26 16.76
N GLY A 467 19.17 8.83 17.85
CA GLY A 467 17.82 9.39 17.93
C GLY A 467 17.61 10.57 16.98
N PHE A 468 18.62 11.45 16.87
CA PHE A 468 18.63 12.54 15.90
C PHE A 468 18.57 12.00 14.47
N PHE A 469 19.43 11.04 14.10
CA PHE A 469 19.43 10.45 12.76
C PHE A 469 18.16 9.68 12.42
N GLY A 470 17.62 8.94 13.38
CA GLY A 470 16.37 8.21 13.20
C GLY A 470 15.24 9.17 12.82
N ARG A 471 15.17 10.30 13.51
CA ARG A 471 14.20 11.36 13.23
C ARG A 471 14.46 12.06 11.90
N LEU A 472 15.70 12.46 11.63
CA LEU A 472 16.10 13.07 10.37
C LEU A 472 15.72 12.16 9.19
N LYS A 473 16.08 10.88 9.24
CA LYS A 473 15.76 9.94 8.15
C LYS A 473 14.26 9.75 7.95
N VAL A 474 13.47 9.69 9.02
CA VAL A 474 12.01 9.59 8.91
C VAL A 474 11.39 10.83 8.29
N GLU A 475 11.85 12.00 8.70
CA GLU A 475 11.26 13.27 8.31
C GLU A 475 11.70 13.68 6.89
N PHE A 476 13.00 13.58 6.61
CA PHE A 476 13.61 14.04 5.36
C PHE A 476 13.77 12.95 4.30
N PHE A 477 14.29 11.78 4.68
CA PHE A 477 14.84 10.82 3.72
C PHE A 477 13.84 9.75 3.25
N TYR A 478 13.14 9.11 4.19
CA TYR A 478 12.28 7.98 3.92
C TYR A 478 10.95 8.43 3.30
N GLY A 479 10.51 7.73 2.26
CA GLY A 479 9.26 8.03 1.56
C GLY A 479 9.35 9.16 0.53
N CYS A 480 10.55 9.67 0.27
CA CYS A 480 10.84 10.50 -0.90
C CYS A 480 11.27 9.62 -2.09
N ASP A 481 10.96 10.08 -3.30
CA ASP A 481 11.62 9.60 -4.51
C ASP A 481 12.89 10.44 -4.72
N TRP A 482 14.01 9.76 -4.95
CA TRP A 482 15.33 10.37 -5.17
C TRP A 482 15.83 10.12 -6.60
N GLN A 483 14.98 9.61 -7.50
CA GLN A 483 15.31 9.50 -8.91
C GLN A 483 15.54 10.88 -9.53
N GLY A 484 16.63 11.01 -10.30
CA GLY A 484 17.01 12.25 -10.98
C GLY A 484 17.61 13.33 -10.07
N VAL A 485 17.70 13.12 -8.76
CA VAL A 485 18.33 14.07 -7.82
C VAL A 485 19.84 13.85 -7.80
N THR A 486 20.61 14.92 -8.03
CA THR A 486 22.08 14.91 -7.98
C THR A 486 22.60 14.91 -6.53
N LEU A 487 23.90 14.63 -6.34
CA LEU A 487 24.50 14.63 -5.00
C LEU A 487 24.55 16.05 -4.41
N GLU A 488 24.83 17.05 -5.24
CA GLU A 488 24.86 18.46 -4.87
C GLU A 488 23.48 18.97 -4.46
N GLU A 489 22.44 18.66 -5.23
CA GLU A 489 21.06 19.00 -4.89
C GLU A 489 20.64 18.34 -3.58
N PHE A 490 20.95 17.06 -3.39
CA PHE A 490 20.65 16.35 -2.15
C PHE A 490 21.34 17.01 -0.95
N ALA A 491 22.61 17.39 -1.08
CA ALA A 491 23.35 18.08 -0.02
C ALA A 491 22.70 19.44 0.32
N GLY A 492 22.26 20.21 -0.69
CA GLY A 492 21.52 21.46 -0.48
C GLY A 492 20.16 21.27 0.20
N MET A 493 19.42 20.23 -0.18
CA MET A 493 18.15 19.86 0.46
C MET A 493 18.37 19.44 1.93
N LEU A 494 19.44 18.69 2.20
CA LEU A 494 19.81 18.27 3.54
C LEU A 494 20.23 19.47 4.42
N ASP A 495 21.03 20.40 3.89
CA ASP A 495 21.37 21.66 4.57
C ASP A 495 20.11 22.46 4.93
N THR A 496 19.18 22.58 3.97
CA THR A 496 17.90 23.26 4.17
C THR A 496 17.09 22.59 5.28
N TYR A 497 17.01 21.26 5.31
CA TYR A 497 16.35 20.53 6.37
C TYR A 497 16.99 20.76 7.75
N LEU A 498 18.33 20.79 7.84
CA LEU A 498 19.04 21.01 9.11
C LEU A 498 18.83 22.43 9.64
N ARG A 499 18.80 23.44 8.77
CA ARG A 499 18.39 24.80 9.15
C ARG A 499 16.94 24.85 9.63
N TRP A 500 16.02 24.20 8.91
CA TRP A 500 14.64 24.08 9.36
C TRP A 500 14.53 23.36 10.71
N TYR A 501 15.31 22.31 10.94
CA TYR A 501 15.38 21.59 12.21
C TYR A 501 15.77 22.52 13.36
N ARG A 502 16.81 23.31 13.15
CA ARG A 502 17.34 24.28 14.12
C ARG A 502 16.33 25.40 14.41
N ASP A 503 15.76 25.99 13.36
CA ASP A 503 15.08 27.28 13.46
C ASP A 503 13.57 27.17 13.62
N LEU A 504 12.93 26.13 13.05
CA LEU A 504 11.48 26.07 12.88
C LEU A 504 10.84 24.77 13.38
N ARG A 505 11.61 23.69 13.51
CA ARG A 505 11.05 22.38 13.85
C ARG A 505 10.64 22.29 15.32
N MET A 506 9.34 22.17 15.57
CA MET A 506 8.78 22.08 16.91
C MET A 506 9.13 20.79 17.64
N LYS A 507 9.55 20.96 18.89
CA LYS A 507 9.89 19.89 19.83
C LYS A 507 8.96 19.95 21.04
N SER A 508 8.25 18.85 21.32
CA SER A 508 7.29 18.79 22.44
C SER A 508 7.96 18.91 23.80
N ASP A 509 9.18 18.37 23.92
CA ASP A 509 10.07 18.50 25.07
C ASP A 509 10.53 19.95 25.32
N LEU A 510 10.50 20.81 24.28
CA LEU A 510 10.80 22.24 24.39
C LEU A 510 9.53 23.10 24.39
N GLY A 511 8.41 22.57 24.90
CA GLY A 511 7.14 23.32 24.93
C GLY A 511 6.61 23.69 23.55
N TYR A 512 6.89 22.88 22.52
CA TYR A 512 6.56 23.12 21.11
C TYR A 512 7.29 24.29 20.45
N MET A 513 8.44 24.71 21.00
CA MET A 513 9.37 25.61 20.31
C MET A 513 10.38 24.82 19.47
N SER A 514 10.98 25.46 18.47
CA SER A 514 12.22 24.97 17.86
C SER A 514 13.40 25.14 18.83
N PRO A 515 14.53 24.42 18.62
CA PRO A 515 15.72 24.62 19.45
C PRO A 515 16.17 26.10 19.48
N MET A 516 16.21 26.78 18.34
CA MET A 516 16.58 28.20 18.27
C MET A 516 15.59 29.10 19.01
N GLN A 517 14.28 28.87 18.83
CA GLN A 517 13.25 29.63 19.55
C GLN A 517 13.34 29.42 21.06
N TYR A 518 13.64 28.20 21.50
CA TYR A 518 13.83 27.88 22.91
C TYR A 518 15.04 28.63 23.50
N ARG A 519 16.18 28.64 22.81
CA ARG A 519 17.36 29.43 23.23
C ARG A 519 17.04 30.92 23.29
N ARG A 520 16.37 31.48 22.28
CA ARG A 520 15.95 32.90 22.27
C ARG A 520 15.04 33.24 23.43
N LYS A 521 14.05 32.39 23.75
CA LYS A 521 13.16 32.58 24.90
C LYS A 521 13.92 32.62 26.22
N LEU A 522 15.02 31.87 26.34
CA LEU A 522 15.88 31.85 27.52
C LEU A 522 16.95 32.96 27.52
N GLY A 523 17.01 33.81 26.48
CA GLY A 523 18.05 34.83 26.35
C GLY A 523 19.44 34.27 26.02
N LEU A 524 19.52 33.01 25.56
CA LEU A 524 20.76 32.29 25.25
C LEU A 524 21.16 32.38 23.76
N ALA A 525 20.35 33.06 22.94
CA ALA A 525 20.61 33.31 21.53
C ALA A 525 19.93 34.62 21.09
N ALA A 526 20.56 35.33 20.16
CA ALA A 526 20.02 36.54 19.54
C ALA A 526 18.93 36.28 18.49
#